data_AF-A0AAW4V777-F1
#
_entry.id   AF-A0AAW4V777-F1
#
_cell.length_a   1.000
_cell.length_b   1.000
_cell.length_c   1.000
_cell.angle_alpha   90.00
_cell.angle_beta   90.00
_cell.angle_gamma   90.00
#
_symmetry.space_group_name_H-M   'P 1'
#
loop_
_entity.id
_entity.type
_entity.pdbx_description
1 polymer ?
#
loop_
_entity_poly.entity_id
_entity_poly.type
_entity_poly.pdbx_seq_one_letter_code
_entity_poly.pdbx_strand_id
1 'polypeptide(L)'
;MKRYNDYFTLLFVTFLTLFSFFHMSTIVDVSHDVITIVFKNLLPSLLPFMILVSLCLNLGILDILAYFLQIPFYNLFSLTPMMSSLYFVSFFCGYPTNIKIIKEAYELHYIDLDELQHLLSIASFSSISFIFVSLNTPYSLLIFICHLLPSLILALFYHHPQKKLTFKQVRQTLKQPHLSFVKAFKKSVLSSVYAFLFILGYMLIFQFFVSFLQDVFPQFSFDYLKGILEFSSGSLKIIHQSKKMLPFVCFFLSFSGFSVMMQADNLLEAIPYSFKKYFLSRLYHGILSFILCLLFLQFGLI
;
A
#
# COMPACT_ATOMS: atom_id res chain seq x y z
N MET A 1 10.75 -16.55 22.97
CA MET A 1 10.19 -16.04 21.69
C MET A 1 10.60 -16.90 20.49
N LYS A 2 11.88 -17.26 20.28
CA LYS A 2 12.30 -18.13 19.15
C LYS A 2 11.54 -19.48 19.06
N ARG A 3 11.49 -20.27 20.14
CA ARG A 3 10.83 -21.60 20.13
C ARG A 3 9.33 -21.58 19.78
N TYR A 4 8.57 -20.59 20.26
CA TYR A 4 7.14 -20.46 19.91
C TYR A 4 6.94 -20.08 18.44
N ASN A 5 7.88 -19.30 17.88
CA ASN A 5 7.90 -18.98 16.47
C ASN A 5 8.18 -20.23 15.64
N ASP A 6 9.13 -21.07 16.06
CA ASP A 6 9.49 -22.31 15.35
C ASP A 6 8.31 -23.31 15.29
N TYR A 7 7.56 -23.50 16.39
CA TYR A 7 6.37 -24.35 16.39
C TYR A 7 5.22 -23.79 15.55
N PHE A 8 5.00 -22.47 15.60
CA PHE A 8 4.00 -21.81 14.76
C PHE A 8 4.36 -21.93 13.29
N THR A 9 5.62 -21.68 12.92
CA THR A 9 6.12 -21.84 11.56
C THR A 9 5.99 -23.29 11.09
N LEU A 10 6.40 -24.26 11.91
CA LEU A 10 6.27 -25.67 11.55
C LEU A 10 4.80 -26.07 11.35
N LEU A 11 3.90 -25.64 12.24
CA LEU A 11 2.48 -25.89 12.11
C LEU A 11 1.92 -25.24 10.84
N PHE A 12 2.21 -23.96 10.60
CA PHE A 12 1.74 -23.20 9.45
C PHE A 12 2.25 -23.77 8.12
N VAL A 13 3.53 -24.15 8.04
CA VAL A 13 4.14 -24.73 6.84
C VAL A 13 3.62 -26.14 6.59
N THR A 14 3.53 -26.98 7.64
CA THR A 14 2.98 -28.33 7.51
C THR A 14 1.51 -28.26 7.07
N PHE A 15 0.75 -27.34 7.67
CA PHE A 15 -0.63 -27.05 7.33
C PHE A 15 -0.79 -26.62 5.86
N LEU A 16 -0.04 -25.60 5.41
CA LEU A 16 -0.06 -25.13 4.03
C LEU A 16 0.31 -26.25 3.05
N THR A 17 1.32 -27.05 3.40
CA THR A 17 1.81 -28.14 2.56
C THR A 17 0.74 -29.22 2.41
N LEU A 18 0.18 -29.72 3.52
CA LEU A 18 -0.85 -30.76 3.50
C LEU A 18 -2.14 -30.27 2.82
N PHE A 19 -2.60 -29.06 3.14
CA PHE A 19 -3.76 -28.48 2.44
C PHE A 19 -3.50 -28.43 0.93
N SER A 20 -2.28 -28.06 0.53
CA SER A 20 -1.94 -27.96 -0.89
C SER A 20 -1.93 -29.28 -1.64
N PHE A 21 -1.54 -30.36 -0.99
CA PHE A 21 -1.55 -31.68 -1.61
C PHE A 21 -2.96 -32.27 -1.72
N PHE A 22 -3.84 -32.04 -0.75
CA PHE A 22 -5.17 -32.66 -0.73
C PHE A 22 -6.26 -31.84 -1.44
N HIS A 23 -6.07 -30.52 -1.62
CA HIS A 23 -7.04 -29.62 -2.25
C HIS A 23 -6.48 -28.94 -3.50
N MET A 24 -5.75 -29.71 -4.33
CA MET A 24 -5.07 -29.17 -5.52
C MET A 24 -5.99 -28.42 -6.48
N SER A 25 -7.24 -28.88 -6.69
CA SER A 25 -8.20 -28.18 -7.56
C SER A 25 -8.50 -26.78 -7.04
N THR A 26 -8.82 -26.65 -5.75
CA THR A 26 -9.08 -25.37 -5.09
C THR A 26 -7.87 -24.43 -5.22
N ILE A 27 -6.64 -24.97 -5.07
CA ILE A 27 -5.43 -24.16 -5.22
C ILE A 27 -5.22 -23.68 -6.64
N VAL A 28 -5.47 -24.53 -7.64
CA VAL A 28 -5.36 -24.14 -9.05
C VAL A 28 -6.36 -23.02 -9.36
N ASP A 29 -7.61 -23.15 -8.91
CA ASP A 29 -8.66 -22.15 -9.12
C ASP A 29 -8.31 -20.82 -8.44
N VAL A 30 -7.91 -20.87 -7.17
CA VAL A 30 -7.48 -19.68 -6.42
C VAL A 30 -6.25 -19.03 -7.07
N SER A 31 -5.31 -19.83 -7.55
CA SER A 31 -4.13 -19.31 -8.25
C SER A 31 -4.52 -18.62 -9.53
N HIS A 32 -5.42 -19.20 -10.32
CA HIS A 32 -5.92 -18.59 -11.54
C HIS A 32 -6.63 -17.26 -11.28
N ASP A 33 -7.45 -17.17 -10.24
CA ASP A 33 -8.12 -15.92 -9.84
C ASP A 33 -7.12 -14.84 -9.44
N VAL A 34 -6.14 -15.18 -8.58
CA VAL A 34 -5.10 -14.24 -8.15
C VAL A 34 -4.25 -13.79 -9.33
N ILE A 35 -3.78 -14.71 -10.16
CA ILE A 35 -3.00 -14.41 -11.37
C ILE A 35 -3.81 -13.50 -12.29
N THR A 36 -5.11 -13.75 -12.47
CA THR A 36 -5.98 -12.91 -13.30
C THR A 36 -6.06 -11.49 -12.78
N ILE A 37 -6.28 -11.30 -11.46
CA ILE A 37 -6.29 -9.97 -10.83
C ILE A 37 -4.94 -9.29 -11.02
N VAL A 38 -3.84 -10.00 -10.75
CA VAL A 38 -2.48 -9.48 -10.86
C VAL A 38 -2.16 -9.04 -12.29
N PHE A 39 -2.39 -9.90 -13.29
CA PHE A 39 -2.03 -9.61 -14.68
C PHE A 39 -2.96 -8.62 -15.37
N LYS A 40 -4.28 -8.70 -15.15
CA LYS A 40 -5.24 -7.82 -15.83
C LYS A 40 -5.36 -6.46 -15.18
N ASN A 41 -5.22 -6.36 -13.85
CA ASN A 41 -5.49 -5.13 -13.12
C ASN A 41 -4.22 -4.50 -12.55
N LEU A 42 -3.41 -5.28 -11.82
CA LEU A 42 -2.30 -4.73 -11.03
C LEU A 42 -1.03 -4.51 -11.85
N LEU A 43 -0.68 -5.40 -12.77
CA LEU A 43 0.51 -5.29 -13.62
C LEU A 43 0.49 -4.05 -14.51
N PRO A 44 -0.55 -3.80 -15.33
CA PRO A 44 -0.56 -2.65 -16.23
C PRO A 44 -0.63 -1.32 -15.49
N SER A 45 -1.19 -1.30 -14.27
CA SER A 45 -1.28 -0.10 -13.46
C SER A 45 -0.03 0.10 -12.60
N LEU A 46 0.34 -0.84 -11.73
CA LEU A 46 1.38 -0.62 -10.72
C LEU A 46 2.80 -0.70 -11.27
N LEU A 47 3.13 -1.71 -12.08
CA LEU A 47 4.53 -1.97 -12.45
C LEU A 47 5.17 -0.79 -13.23
N PRO A 48 4.51 -0.20 -14.26
CA PRO A 48 5.05 0.97 -14.94
C PRO A 48 5.26 2.16 -14.00
N PHE A 49 4.32 2.43 -13.09
CA PHE A 49 4.45 3.51 -12.12
C PHE A 49 5.57 3.24 -11.11
N MET A 50 5.73 2.02 -10.61
CA MET A 50 6.83 1.66 -9.70
C MET A 50 8.20 1.93 -10.33
N ILE A 51 8.36 1.59 -11.61
CA ILE A 51 9.59 1.85 -12.37
C ILE A 51 9.77 3.36 -12.56
N LEU A 52 8.74 4.05 -13.02
CA LEU A 52 8.81 5.48 -13.32
C LEU A 52 9.14 6.31 -12.09
N VAL A 53 8.43 6.11 -10.97
CA VAL A 53 8.63 6.96 -9.80
C VAL A 53 9.96 6.63 -9.11
N SER A 54 10.38 5.36 -9.10
CA SER A 54 11.74 5.00 -8.66
C SER A 54 12.80 5.66 -9.55
N LEU A 55 12.62 5.67 -10.87
CA LEU A 55 13.55 6.33 -11.78
C LEU A 55 13.61 7.83 -11.51
N CYS A 56 12.45 8.48 -11.34
CA CYS A 56 12.35 9.88 -10.98
C CYS A 56 13.07 10.21 -9.67
N LEU A 57 12.93 9.38 -8.64
CA LEU A 57 13.63 9.55 -7.37
C LEU A 57 15.16 9.43 -7.54
N ASN A 58 15.64 8.37 -8.19
CA ASN A 58 17.07 8.13 -8.37
C ASN A 58 17.75 9.20 -9.26
N LEU A 59 16.99 9.87 -10.13
CA LEU A 59 17.45 10.99 -10.99
C LEU A 59 17.25 12.38 -10.36
N GLY A 60 16.72 12.46 -9.13
CA GLY A 60 16.44 13.74 -8.47
C GLY A 60 15.27 14.53 -9.06
N ILE A 61 14.46 13.93 -9.94
CA ILE A 61 13.30 14.58 -10.56
C ILE A 61 12.24 14.90 -9.50
N LEU A 62 12.13 14.10 -8.43
CA LEU A 62 11.21 14.39 -7.33
C LEU A 62 11.54 15.67 -6.55
N ASP A 63 12.78 16.19 -6.63
CA ASP A 63 13.12 17.50 -6.05
C ASP A 63 12.36 18.66 -6.72
N ILE A 64 11.99 18.50 -7.99
CA ILE A 64 11.17 19.49 -8.71
C ILE A 64 9.79 19.56 -8.06
N LEU A 65 9.16 18.40 -7.84
CA LEU A 65 7.87 18.32 -7.17
C LEU A 65 7.97 18.82 -5.72
N ALA A 66 9.03 18.43 -5.01
CA ALA A 66 9.30 18.88 -3.64
C ALA A 66 9.37 20.40 -3.56
N TYR A 67 10.05 21.05 -4.51
CA TYR A 67 10.19 22.51 -4.55
C TYR A 67 8.84 23.24 -4.67
N PHE A 68 7.94 22.74 -5.52
CA PHE A 68 6.62 23.35 -5.69
C PHE A 68 5.65 23.03 -4.54
N LEU A 69 5.72 21.83 -3.99
CA LEU A 69 4.81 21.37 -2.94
C LEU A 69 5.22 21.78 -1.53
N GLN A 70 6.49 22.17 -1.30
CA GLN A 70 6.99 22.47 0.04
C GLN A 70 6.16 23.54 0.77
N ILE A 71 5.66 24.58 0.09
CA ILE A 71 4.90 25.65 0.76
C ILE A 71 3.52 25.16 1.23
N PRO A 72 2.64 24.63 0.35
CA PRO A 72 1.33 24.16 0.80
C PRO A 72 1.47 23.02 1.82
N PHE A 73 2.33 22.04 1.57
CA PHE A 73 2.40 20.85 2.44
C PHE A 73 3.10 21.14 3.77
N TYR A 74 4.05 22.09 3.82
CA TYR A 74 4.58 22.54 5.10
C TYR A 74 3.52 23.30 5.90
N ASN A 75 2.78 24.23 5.29
CA ASN A 75 1.79 25.03 6.00
C ASN A 75 0.61 24.18 6.51
N LEU A 76 0.20 23.15 5.77
CA LEU A 76 -0.91 22.27 6.13
C LEU A 76 -0.47 21.13 7.06
N PHE A 77 0.67 20.49 6.78
CA PHE A 77 1.06 19.19 7.38
C PHE A 77 2.45 19.20 8.02
N SER A 78 3.14 20.35 8.03
CA SER A 78 4.51 20.51 8.55
C SER A 78 5.50 19.51 7.96
N LEU A 79 5.30 19.14 6.68
CA LEU A 79 6.15 18.19 5.97
C LEU A 79 7.35 18.88 5.34
N THR A 80 8.50 18.21 5.36
CA THR A 80 9.69 18.69 4.65
C THR A 80 9.51 18.59 3.13
N PRO A 81 10.34 19.25 2.31
CA PRO A 81 10.14 19.28 0.86
C PRO A 81 10.06 17.89 0.24
N MET A 82 10.97 16.97 0.60
CA MET A 82 10.91 15.60 0.06
C MET A 82 9.73 14.80 0.60
N MET A 83 9.39 14.92 1.90
CA MET A 83 8.18 14.29 2.42
C MET A 83 6.93 14.75 1.64
N SER A 84 6.89 16.02 1.25
CA SER A 84 5.77 16.59 0.48
C SER A 84 5.62 15.94 -0.89
N SER A 85 6.72 15.74 -1.63
CA SER A 85 6.65 15.07 -2.94
C SER A 85 6.35 13.57 -2.81
N LEU A 86 6.94 12.88 -1.84
CA LEU A 86 6.66 11.47 -1.56
C LEU A 86 5.20 11.26 -1.16
N TYR A 87 4.65 12.10 -0.28
CA TYR A 87 3.27 12.02 0.15
C TYR A 87 2.29 12.32 -0.99
N PHE A 88 2.57 13.34 -1.81
CA PHE A 88 1.75 13.67 -2.97
C PHE A 88 1.70 12.54 -4.00
N VAL A 89 2.86 12.00 -4.37
CA VAL A 89 2.91 10.90 -5.36
C VAL A 89 2.23 9.63 -4.82
N SER A 90 2.27 9.42 -3.50
CA SER A 90 1.63 8.27 -2.86
C SER A 90 0.12 8.20 -3.07
N PHE A 91 -0.57 9.32 -3.35
CA PHE A 91 -1.99 9.33 -3.68
C PHE A 91 -2.33 8.58 -4.97
N PHE A 92 -1.34 8.39 -5.86
CA PHE A 92 -1.55 7.81 -7.19
C PHE A 92 -1.05 6.37 -7.29
N CYS A 93 0.06 6.05 -6.63
CA CYS A 93 0.87 4.87 -6.92
C CYS A 93 0.44 3.57 -6.25
N GLY A 94 -0.22 3.64 -5.10
CA GLY A 94 -0.78 2.47 -4.42
C GLY A 94 0.23 1.58 -3.67
N TYR A 95 -0.26 0.45 -3.15
CA TYR A 95 0.53 -0.59 -2.49
C TYR A 95 1.22 -1.52 -3.50
N PRO A 96 2.45 -2.02 -3.23
CA PRO A 96 3.40 -1.58 -2.21
C PRO A 96 4.30 -0.44 -2.72
N THR A 97 3.97 0.19 -3.85
CA THR A 97 4.75 1.26 -4.49
C THR A 97 5.12 2.39 -3.53
N ASN A 98 4.18 2.82 -2.70
CA ASN A 98 4.42 3.89 -1.72
C ASN A 98 5.52 3.51 -0.72
N ILE A 99 5.47 2.30 -0.16
CA ILE A 99 6.47 1.81 0.79
C ILE A 99 7.83 1.68 0.12
N LYS A 100 7.84 1.12 -1.10
CA LYS A 100 9.05 0.98 -1.91
C LYS A 100 9.75 2.33 -2.11
N ILE A 101 9.00 3.38 -2.46
CA ILE A 101 9.63 4.66 -2.73
C ILE A 101 10.07 5.40 -1.45
N ILE A 102 9.33 5.26 -0.36
CA ILE A 102 9.75 5.78 0.96
C ILE A 102 11.05 5.10 1.40
N LYS A 103 11.16 3.78 1.24
CA LYS A 103 12.39 3.02 1.47
C LYS A 103 13.55 3.56 0.63
N GLU A 104 13.37 3.68 -0.68
CA GLU A 104 14.43 4.16 -1.57
C GLU A 104 14.85 5.59 -1.23
N ALA A 105 13.92 6.46 -0.83
CA ALA A 105 14.23 7.82 -0.43
C ALA A 105 15.09 7.86 0.85
N TYR A 106 14.80 6.98 1.80
CA TYR A 106 15.61 6.80 3.01
C TYR A 106 17.00 6.25 2.69
N GLU A 107 17.11 5.21 1.85
CA GLU A 107 18.39 4.62 1.43
C GLU A 107 19.27 5.61 0.66
N LEU A 108 18.65 6.56 -0.07
CA LEU A 108 19.34 7.65 -0.77
C LEU A 108 19.61 8.87 0.13
N HIS A 109 19.25 8.80 1.42
CA HIS A 109 19.42 9.86 2.40
C HIS A 109 18.64 11.16 2.10
N TYR A 110 17.55 11.06 1.34
CA TYR A 110 16.63 12.20 1.15
C TYR A 110 15.77 12.46 2.38
N ILE A 111 15.47 11.42 3.15
CA ILE A 111 14.69 11.48 4.38
C ILE A 111 15.40 10.72 5.49
N ASP A 112 15.18 11.13 6.74
CA ASP A 112 15.66 10.43 7.92
C ASP A 112 14.66 9.36 8.43
N LEU A 113 15.01 8.67 9.50
CA LEU A 113 14.20 7.56 10.05
C LEU A 113 12.87 8.04 10.63
N ASP A 114 12.83 9.25 11.22
CA ASP A 114 11.60 9.81 11.78
C ASP A 114 10.65 10.23 10.66
N GLU A 115 11.18 10.90 9.63
CA GLU A 115 10.45 11.24 8.42
C GLU A 115 9.92 9.99 7.70
N LEU A 116 10.73 8.93 7.58
CA LEU A 116 10.28 7.64 7.06
C LEU A 116 9.13 7.07 7.89
N GLN A 117 9.27 7.01 9.22
CA GLN A 117 8.25 6.44 10.10
C GLN A 117 6.94 7.22 10.03
N HIS A 118 7.02 8.55 9.91
CA HIS A 118 5.84 9.39 9.72
C HIS A 118 5.18 9.14 8.36
N LEU A 119 5.96 9.12 7.26
CA LEU A 119 5.44 8.82 5.93
C LEU A 119 4.80 7.43 5.86
N LEU A 120 5.37 6.41 6.50
CA LEU A 120 4.71 5.09 6.59
C LEU A 120 3.33 5.18 7.25
N SER A 121 3.15 6.12 8.19
CA SER A 121 1.90 6.29 8.93
C SER A 121 0.80 6.92 8.07
N ILE A 122 1.13 7.85 7.19
CA ILE A 122 0.17 8.62 6.38
C ILE A 122 0.12 8.18 4.90
N ALA A 123 1.26 7.91 4.28
CA ALA A 123 1.41 7.79 2.83
C ALA A 123 1.13 6.37 2.28
N SER A 124 0.16 5.68 2.85
CA SER A 124 -0.19 4.31 2.48
C SER A 124 -1.59 4.32 1.86
N PHE A 125 -1.69 4.02 0.56
CA PHE A 125 -2.97 4.08 -0.18
C PHE A 125 -3.13 2.93 -1.16
N SER A 126 -4.37 2.60 -1.52
CA SER A 126 -4.68 1.84 -2.72
C SER A 126 -4.51 2.72 -3.96
N SER A 127 -4.14 2.14 -5.10
CA SER A 127 -3.94 2.94 -6.32
C SER A 127 -5.27 3.52 -6.83
N ILE A 128 -5.20 4.67 -7.49
CA ILE A 128 -6.36 5.29 -8.16
C ILE A 128 -6.95 4.32 -9.18
N SER A 129 -6.10 3.61 -9.93
CA SER A 129 -6.55 2.59 -10.89
C SER A 129 -7.37 1.49 -10.20
N PHE A 130 -6.96 1.02 -9.01
CA PHE A 130 -7.76 0.03 -8.29
C PHE A 130 -9.14 0.59 -7.92
N ILE A 131 -9.19 1.81 -7.36
CA ILE A 131 -10.44 2.42 -6.90
C ILE A 131 -11.39 2.72 -8.05
N PHE A 132 -10.91 3.31 -9.15
CA PHE A 132 -11.76 3.80 -10.25
C PHE A 132 -11.98 2.78 -11.37
N VAL A 133 -11.04 1.85 -11.57
CA VAL A 133 -11.11 0.86 -12.67
C VAL A 133 -11.46 -0.51 -12.11
N SER A 134 -10.71 -1.01 -11.12
CA SER A 134 -10.89 -2.41 -10.65
C SER A 134 -12.19 -2.60 -9.87
N LEU A 135 -12.57 -1.66 -9.01
CA LEU A 135 -13.84 -1.75 -8.26
C LEU A 135 -15.09 -1.55 -9.14
N ASN A 136 -14.94 -0.94 -10.32
CA ASN A 136 -16.00 -0.73 -11.31
C ASN A 136 -17.35 -0.30 -10.72
N THR A 137 -17.35 0.77 -9.92
CA THR A 137 -18.52 1.19 -9.13
C THR A 137 -18.80 2.69 -9.30
N PRO A 138 -20.07 3.12 -9.33
CA PRO A 138 -20.40 4.55 -9.38
C PRO A 138 -19.94 5.31 -8.12
N TYR A 139 -19.60 4.59 -7.04
CA TYR A 139 -19.16 5.17 -5.77
C TYR A 139 -17.64 5.39 -5.66
N SER A 140 -16.90 5.28 -6.76
CA SER A 140 -15.43 5.37 -6.77
C SER A 140 -14.91 6.68 -6.16
N LEU A 141 -15.55 7.82 -6.45
CA LEU A 141 -15.16 9.12 -5.89
C LEU A 141 -15.37 9.19 -4.38
N LEU A 142 -16.50 8.69 -3.89
CA LEU A 142 -16.79 8.61 -2.45
C LEU A 142 -15.76 7.74 -1.73
N ILE A 143 -15.47 6.55 -2.29
CA ILE A 143 -14.48 5.63 -1.74
C ILE A 143 -13.12 6.33 -1.68
N PHE A 144 -12.72 7.03 -2.75
CA PHE A 144 -11.47 7.78 -2.80
C PHE A 144 -11.39 8.86 -1.71
N ILE A 145 -12.45 9.65 -1.53
CA ILE A 145 -12.51 10.69 -0.48
C ILE A 145 -12.41 10.06 0.92
N CYS A 146 -13.20 9.01 1.18
CA CYS A 146 -13.18 8.31 2.47
C CYS A 146 -11.83 7.65 2.75
N HIS A 147 -11.13 7.21 1.70
CA HIS A 147 -9.81 6.60 1.78
C HIS A 147 -8.70 7.64 2.06
N LEU A 148 -8.78 8.82 1.45
CA LEU A 148 -7.77 9.87 1.56
C LEU A 148 -7.87 10.70 2.84
N LEU A 149 -9.10 11.04 3.28
CA LEU A 149 -9.35 11.94 4.41
C LEU A 149 -8.66 11.54 5.72
N PRO A 150 -8.67 10.26 6.16
CA PRO A 150 -7.98 9.86 7.38
C PRO A 150 -6.49 10.18 7.37
N SER A 151 -5.86 10.07 6.20
CA SER A 151 -4.46 10.42 6.03
C SER A 151 -4.21 11.91 6.17
N LEU A 152 -5.05 12.72 5.55
CA LEU A 152 -4.95 14.17 5.66
C LEU A 152 -5.13 14.60 7.12
N ILE A 153 -6.11 14.03 7.82
CA ILE A 153 -6.36 14.29 9.25
C ILE A 153 -5.13 13.90 10.09
N LEU A 154 -4.59 12.70 9.91
CA LEU A 154 -3.43 12.25 10.67
C LEU A 154 -2.18 13.11 10.41
N ALA A 155 -2.00 13.58 9.17
CA ALA A 155 -0.90 14.46 8.79
C ALA A 155 -0.97 15.85 9.46
N LEU A 156 -2.16 16.35 9.86
CA LEU A 156 -2.30 17.63 10.57
C LEU A 156 -1.67 17.61 11.98
N PHE A 157 -1.57 16.43 12.60
CA PHE A 157 -1.05 16.28 13.97
C PHE A 157 0.46 16.05 14.03
N TYR A 158 1.14 16.11 12.89
CA TYR A 158 2.59 16.00 12.81
C TYR A 158 3.25 17.38 12.77
N HIS A 159 4.42 17.48 13.37
CA HIS A 159 5.19 18.72 13.38
C HIS A 159 6.67 18.40 13.23
N HIS A 160 7.22 18.76 12.08
CA HIS A 160 8.65 18.65 11.82
C HIS A 160 9.23 20.05 11.57
N PRO A 161 10.45 20.34 12.05
CA PRO A 161 11.11 21.61 11.76
C PRO A 161 11.22 21.89 10.26
N GLN A 162 11.04 23.15 9.89
CA GLN A 162 11.08 23.58 8.50
C GLN A 162 12.44 23.29 7.85
N LYS A 163 12.43 22.47 6.81
CA LYS A 163 13.51 22.40 5.83
C LYS A 163 13.05 23.16 4.59
N LYS A 164 13.90 24.00 4.00
CA LYS A 164 13.60 24.71 2.74
C LYS A 164 14.46 24.16 1.62
N LEU A 165 13.85 23.93 0.48
CA LEU A 165 14.54 23.52 -0.74
C LEU A 165 14.61 24.73 -1.68
N THR A 166 15.82 25.13 -2.03
CA THR A 166 16.06 26.24 -2.98
C THR A 166 16.14 25.72 -4.41
N PHE A 167 15.80 26.56 -5.37
CA PHE A 167 15.94 26.22 -6.79
C PHE A 167 17.38 25.85 -7.20
N LYS A 168 18.39 26.47 -6.54
CA LYS A 168 19.81 26.13 -6.76
C LYS A 168 20.11 24.68 -6.36
N GLN A 169 19.58 24.21 -5.23
CA GLN A 169 19.74 22.83 -4.77
C GLN A 169 19.05 21.85 -5.73
N VAL A 170 17.81 22.13 -6.14
CA VAL A 170 17.09 21.30 -7.15
C VAL A 170 17.93 21.15 -8.42
N ARG A 171 18.43 22.26 -8.96
CA ARG A 171 19.27 22.26 -10.16
C ARG A 171 20.58 21.48 -9.95
N GLN A 172 21.13 21.52 -8.74
CA GLN A 172 22.34 20.76 -8.40
C GLN A 172 22.07 19.26 -8.41
N THR A 173 20.99 18.79 -7.77
CA THR A 173 20.61 17.37 -7.79
C THR A 173 20.35 16.88 -9.21
N LEU A 174 19.66 17.67 -10.04
CA LEU A 174 19.40 17.28 -11.45
C LEU A 174 20.67 17.20 -12.29
N LYS A 175 21.68 18.03 -12.01
CA LYS A 175 22.99 17.98 -12.69
C LYS A 175 23.85 16.82 -12.20
N GLN A 176 23.75 16.49 -10.92
CA GLN A 176 24.52 15.44 -10.26
C GLN A 176 23.58 14.49 -9.51
N PRO A 177 22.82 13.66 -10.26
CA PRO A 177 21.90 12.72 -9.64
C PRO A 177 22.66 11.63 -8.89
N HIS A 178 21.99 10.98 -7.93
CA HIS A 178 22.58 9.87 -7.16
C HIS A 178 23.09 8.73 -8.06
N LEU A 179 22.38 8.47 -9.16
CA LEU A 179 22.75 7.46 -10.14
C LEU A 179 22.71 8.03 -11.56
N SER A 180 23.59 7.53 -12.43
CA SER A 180 23.46 7.77 -13.87
C SER A 180 22.19 7.11 -14.42
N PHE A 181 21.65 7.65 -15.52
CA PHE A 181 20.40 7.16 -16.12
C PHE A 181 20.35 5.64 -16.31
N VAL A 182 21.38 5.03 -16.89
CA VAL A 182 21.42 3.58 -17.14
C VAL A 182 21.39 2.78 -15.83
N LYS A 183 22.13 3.22 -14.81
CA LYS A 183 22.16 2.57 -13.49
C LYS A 183 20.81 2.74 -12.78
N ALA A 184 20.26 3.96 -12.80
CA ALA A 184 18.95 4.26 -12.24
C ALA A 184 17.86 3.41 -12.89
N PHE A 185 17.81 3.38 -14.22
CA PHE A 185 16.83 2.57 -14.98
C PHE A 185 16.92 1.09 -14.63
N LYS A 186 18.13 0.50 -14.64
CA LYS A 186 18.34 -0.91 -14.26
C LYS A 186 17.87 -1.18 -12.82
N LYS A 187 18.24 -0.30 -11.86
CA LYS A 187 17.84 -0.43 -10.46
C LYS A 187 16.31 -0.33 -10.32
N SER A 188 15.68 0.63 -10.99
CA SER A 188 14.23 0.86 -10.93
C SER A 188 13.43 -0.28 -11.53
N VAL A 189 13.88 -0.87 -12.65
CA VAL A 189 13.26 -2.07 -13.23
C VAL A 189 13.37 -3.25 -12.27
N LEU A 190 14.59 -3.60 -11.83
CA LEU A 190 14.81 -4.76 -10.97
C LEU A 190 14.03 -4.65 -9.65
N SER A 191 14.20 -3.54 -8.93
CA SER A 191 13.51 -3.32 -7.65
C SER A 191 11.98 -3.36 -7.79
N SER A 192 11.43 -2.89 -8.90
CA SER A 192 9.98 -2.90 -9.14
C SER A 192 9.46 -4.28 -9.47
N VAL A 193 10.18 -5.07 -10.27
CA VAL A 193 9.85 -6.47 -10.53
C VAL A 193 9.89 -7.28 -9.23
N TYR A 194 10.93 -7.10 -8.40
CA TYR A 194 11.02 -7.77 -7.09
C TYR A 194 9.83 -7.43 -6.19
N ALA A 195 9.50 -6.15 -6.04
CA ALA A 195 8.37 -5.74 -5.23
C ALA A 195 7.02 -6.25 -5.81
N PHE A 196 6.90 -6.33 -7.14
CA PHE A 196 5.71 -6.87 -7.80
C PHE A 196 5.54 -8.38 -7.57
N LEU A 197 6.63 -9.15 -7.52
CA LEU A 197 6.58 -10.58 -7.17
C LEU A 197 6.05 -10.81 -5.76
N PHE A 198 6.35 -9.92 -4.80
CA PHE A 198 5.77 -10.00 -3.46
C PHE A 198 4.26 -9.79 -3.47
N ILE A 199 3.72 -8.93 -4.32
CA ILE A 199 2.27 -8.78 -4.49
C ILE A 199 1.65 -10.14 -4.82
N LEU A 200 2.16 -10.81 -5.86
CA LEU A 200 1.67 -12.13 -6.29
C LEU A 200 1.80 -13.17 -5.16
N GLY A 201 2.98 -13.29 -4.55
CA GLY A 201 3.25 -14.31 -3.54
C GLY A 201 2.38 -14.16 -2.30
N TYR A 202 2.28 -12.96 -1.73
CA TYR A 202 1.46 -12.74 -0.54
C TYR A 202 -0.03 -12.85 -0.84
N MET A 203 -0.51 -12.37 -1.99
CA MET A 203 -1.91 -12.57 -2.38
C MET A 203 -2.27 -14.06 -2.45
N LEU A 204 -1.42 -14.90 -3.06
CA LEU A 204 -1.65 -16.34 -3.12
C LEU A 204 -1.73 -16.98 -1.73
N ILE A 205 -0.75 -16.71 -0.86
CA ILE A 205 -0.69 -17.30 0.49
C ILE A 205 -1.95 -16.95 1.30
N PHE A 206 -2.36 -15.68 1.30
CA PHE A 206 -3.54 -15.26 2.05
C PHE A 206 -4.84 -15.78 1.44
N GLN A 207 -4.95 -15.90 0.12
CA GLN A 207 -6.13 -16.50 -0.50
C GLN A 207 -6.22 -18.02 -0.27
N PHE A 208 -5.10 -18.75 -0.30
CA PHE A 208 -5.10 -20.17 0.06
C PHE A 208 -5.56 -20.39 1.50
N PHE A 209 -5.12 -19.53 2.42
CA PHE A 209 -5.55 -19.59 3.81
C PHE A 209 -7.06 -19.36 3.96
N VAL A 210 -7.63 -18.38 3.25
CA VAL A 210 -9.09 -18.13 3.26
C VAL A 210 -9.86 -19.29 2.67
N SER A 211 -9.43 -19.82 1.53
CA SER A 211 -10.10 -20.95 0.88
C SER A 211 -10.07 -22.20 1.75
N PHE A 212 -8.96 -22.45 2.46
CA PHE A 212 -8.91 -23.51 3.46
C PHE A 212 -9.97 -23.36 4.55
N LEU A 213 -10.08 -22.16 5.14
CA LEU A 213 -11.07 -21.92 6.19
C LEU A 213 -12.49 -22.16 5.67
N GLN A 214 -12.76 -21.78 4.42
CA GLN A 214 -14.04 -22.02 3.76
C GLN A 214 -14.32 -23.52 3.55
N ASP A 215 -13.31 -24.31 3.21
CA ASP A 215 -13.45 -25.76 3.02
C ASP A 215 -13.67 -26.50 4.36
N VAL A 216 -12.96 -26.09 5.42
CA VAL A 216 -13.09 -26.72 6.75
C VAL A 216 -14.37 -26.31 7.47
N PHE A 217 -14.80 -25.07 7.29
CA PHE A 217 -16.01 -24.55 7.93
C PHE A 217 -17.00 -23.99 6.89
N PRO A 218 -17.59 -24.85 6.04
CA PRO A 218 -18.43 -24.43 4.92
C PRO A 218 -19.70 -23.66 5.34
N GLN A 219 -20.13 -23.80 6.58
CA GLN A 219 -21.27 -23.10 7.15
C GLN A 219 -21.01 -21.60 7.43
N PHE A 220 -19.76 -21.15 7.46
CA PHE A 220 -19.42 -19.73 7.69
C PHE A 220 -18.99 -19.06 6.39
N SER A 221 -19.33 -17.78 6.23
CA SER A 221 -18.73 -16.93 5.20
C SER A 221 -17.48 -16.26 5.75
N PHE A 222 -16.39 -16.34 4.99
CA PHE A 222 -15.13 -15.68 5.30
C PHE A 222 -14.88 -14.41 4.46
N ASP A 223 -15.90 -13.84 3.82
CA ASP A 223 -15.74 -12.68 2.92
C ASP A 223 -15.10 -11.46 3.62
N TYR A 224 -15.47 -11.19 4.88
CA TYR A 224 -14.88 -10.10 5.65
C TYR A 224 -13.44 -10.40 6.07
N LEU A 225 -13.16 -11.64 6.46
CA LEU A 225 -11.80 -12.08 6.78
C LEU A 225 -10.91 -11.99 5.53
N LYS A 226 -11.44 -12.35 4.37
CA LYS A 226 -10.77 -12.18 3.07
C LYS A 226 -10.34 -10.73 2.86
N GLY A 227 -11.21 -9.75 3.12
CA GLY A 227 -10.85 -8.33 3.02
C GLY A 227 -9.85 -7.84 4.07
N ILE A 228 -9.87 -8.40 5.29
CA ILE A 228 -8.88 -8.11 6.34
C ILE A 228 -7.51 -8.69 6.00
N LEU A 229 -7.46 -9.88 5.40
CA LEU A 229 -6.21 -10.52 5.02
C LEU A 229 -5.67 -9.98 3.69
N GLU A 230 -6.53 -9.78 2.71
CA GLU A 230 -6.18 -9.36 1.35
C GLU A 230 -7.27 -8.45 0.79
N PHE A 231 -7.04 -7.13 0.90
CA PHE A 231 -8.06 -6.12 0.63
C PHE A 231 -8.63 -6.21 -0.78
N SER A 232 -7.82 -6.54 -1.79
CA SER A 232 -8.22 -6.40 -3.18
C SER A 232 -9.34 -7.38 -3.54
N SER A 233 -9.12 -8.67 -3.31
CA SER A 233 -10.10 -9.71 -3.60
C SER A 233 -11.30 -9.64 -2.64
N GLY A 234 -11.08 -9.24 -1.38
CA GLY A 234 -12.19 -9.04 -0.43
C GLY A 234 -13.10 -7.90 -0.84
N SER A 235 -12.55 -6.76 -1.26
CA SER A 235 -13.33 -5.63 -1.77
C SER A 235 -14.11 -5.98 -3.03
N LEU A 236 -13.47 -6.64 -4.01
CA LEU A 236 -14.13 -7.05 -5.26
C LEU A 236 -15.29 -8.03 -5.01
N LYS A 237 -15.18 -8.87 -3.96
CA LYS A 237 -16.23 -9.84 -3.60
C LYS A 237 -17.50 -9.18 -3.06
N ILE A 238 -17.38 -8.08 -2.29
CA ILE A 238 -18.52 -7.48 -1.58
C ILE A 238 -19.05 -6.19 -2.20
N ILE A 239 -18.26 -5.49 -3.04
CA ILE A 239 -18.60 -4.14 -3.52
C ILE A 239 -19.93 -4.07 -4.29
N HIS A 240 -20.30 -5.13 -5.02
CA HIS A 240 -21.52 -5.18 -5.84
C HIS A 240 -22.73 -5.79 -5.13
N GLN A 241 -22.59 -6.28 -3.89
CA GLN A 241 -23.67 -6.96 -3.19
C GLN A 241 -24.75 -5.96 -2.72
N SER A 242 -24.35 -4.83 -2.14
CA SER A 242 -25.25 -3.74 -1.76
C SER A 242 -24.48 -2.47 -1.41
N LYS A 243 -25.16 -1.31 -1.44
CA LYS A 243 -24.57 -0.03 -0.97
C LYS A 243 -24.10 -0.10 0.49
N LYS A 244 -24.69 -0.97 1.31
CA LYS A 244 -24.31 -1.17 2.72
C LYS A 244 -22.91 -1.76 2.89
N MET A 245 -22.31 -2.29 1.82
CA MET A 245 -20.94 -2.82 1.84
C MET A 245 -19.86 -1.75 1.65
N LEU A 246 -20.21 -0.55 1.19
CA LEU A 246 -19.25 0.53 0.93
C LEU A 246 -18.38 0.89 2.15
N PRO A 247 -18.90 0.97 3.39
CA PRO A 247 -18.06 1.24 4.56
C PRO A 247 -17.00 0.17 4.78
N PHE A 248 -17.33 -1.11 4.57
CA PHE A 248 -16.38 -2.22 4.68
C PHE A 248 -15.34 -2.19 3.57
N VAL A 249 -15.73 -1.84 2.34
CA VAL A 249 -14.76 -1.64 1.24
C VAL A 249 -13.80 -0.50 1.59
N CYS A 250 -14.31 0.64 2.08
CA CYS A 250 -13.47 1.75 2.54
C CYS A 250 -12.53 1.33 3.68
N PHE A 251 -13.02 0.51 4.62
CA PHE A 251 -12.19 -0.09 5.66
C PHE A 251 -11.06 -0.93 5.05
N PHE A 252 -11.36 -1.89 4.16
CA PHE A 252 -10.34 -2.79 3.60
C PHE A 252 -9.24 -2.04 2.86
N LEU A 253 -9.59 -1.07 2.01
CA LEU A 253 -8.60 -0.28 1.25
C LEU A 253 -7.68 0.53 2.18
N SER A 254 -8.27 1.17 3.20
CA SER A 254 -7.54 2.01 4.17
C SER A 254 -6.76 1.22 5.21
N PHE A 255 -7.28 0.07 5.62
CA PHE A 255 -6.57 -0.87 6.49
C PHE A 255 -5.44 -1.56 5.73
N SER A 256 -5.52 -1.66 4.39
CA SER A 256 -4.58 -2.30 3.44
C SER A 256 -4.53 -3.84 3.51
N GLY A 257 -4.91 -4.43 4.64
CA GLY A 257 -4.91 -5.86 4.85
C GLY A 257 -3.52 -6.44 5.16
N PHE A 258 -3.49 -7.61 5.79
CA PHE A 258 -2.24 -8.24 6.23
C PHE A 258 -1.29 -8.58 5.08
N SER A 259 -1.81 -8.91 3.90
CA SER A 259 -1.04 -9.13 2.68
C SER A 259 -0.14 -7.94 2.35
N VAL A 260 -0.69 -6.73 2.33
CA VAL A 260 0.08 -5.52 2.05
C VAL A 260 1.05 -5.21 3.19
N MET A 261 0.63 -5.40 4.43
CA MET A 261 1.50 -5.14 5.58
C MET A 261 2.75 -6.04 5.59
N MET A 262 2.61 -7.31 5.21
CA MET A 262 3.74 -8.23 5.10
C MET A 262 4.63 -7.91 3.89
N GLN A 263 4.04 -7.46 2.76
CA GLN A 263 4.83 -6.93 1.64
C GLN A 263 5.65 -5.70 2.07
N ALA A 264 5.05 -4.80 2.88
CA ALA A 264 5.73 -3.63 3.40
C ALA A 264 6.87 -4.01 4.36
N ASP A 265 6.62 -4.92 5.30
CA ASP A 265 7.60 -5.42 6.26
C ASP A 265 8.80 -6.09 5.58
N ASN A 266 8.54 -6.94 4.59
CA ASN A 266 9.58 -7.58 3.80
C ASN A 266 10.40 -6.58 2.97
N LEU A 267 9.78 -5.52 2.44
CA LEU A 267 10.52 -4.46 1.75
C LEU A 267 11.40 -3.67 2.72
N LEU A 268 10.95 -3.46 3.95
CA LEU A 268 11.59 -2.64 4.97
C LEU A 268 12.51 -3.42 5.93
N GLU A 269 12.75 -4.71 5.70
CA GLU A 269 13.47 -5.62 6.61
C GLU A 269 14.80 -5.04 7.16
N ALA A 270 15.56 -4.33 6.32
CA ALA A 270 16.86 -3.75 6.68
C ALA A 270 16.78 -2.38 7.40
N ILE A 271 15.58 -1.81 7.55
CA ILE A 271 15.35 -0.48 8.14
C ILE A 271 14.77 -0.66 9.55
N PRO A 272 15.31 0.00 10.58
CA PRO A 272 14.83 -0.13 11.96
C PRO A 272 13.55 0.69 12.21
N TYR A 273 12.52 0.49 11.40
CA TYR A 273 11.22 1.12 11.56
C TYR A 273 10.35 0.35 12.57
N SER A 274 9.30 0.97 13.08
CA SER A 274 8.33 0.34 13.97
C SER A 274 7.12 -0.19 13.22
N PHE A 275 7.07 -1.51 13.01
CA PHE A 275 5.89 -2.20 12.49
C PHE A 275 4.64 -1.91 13.33
N LYS A 276 4.77 -1.84 14.67
CA LYS A 276 3.65 -1.53 15.57
C LYS A 276 3.02 -0.17 15.26
N LYS A 277 3.83 0.88 15.05
CA LYS A 277 3.31 2.22 14.71
C LYS A 277 2.61 2.21 13.35
N TYR A 278 3.21 1.53 12.37
CA TYR A 278 2.61 1.35 11.04
C TYR A 278 1.27 0.59 11.09
N PHE A 279 1.20 -0.50 11.85
CA PHE A 279 -0.05 -1.26 12.03
C PHE A 279 -1.13 -0.42 12.69
N LEU A 280 -0.80 0.32 13.76
CA LEU A 280 -1.76 1.16 14.48
C LEU A 280 -2.28 2.31 13.62
N SER A 281 -1.42 2.96 12.81
CA SER A 281 -1.91 3.95 11.85
C SER A 281 -2.84 3.28 10.84
N ARG A 282 -2.53 2.07 10.37
CA ARG A 282 -3.41 1.39 9.43
C ARG A 282 -4.78 1.02 9.98
N LEU A 283 -4.82 0.59 11.23
CA LEU A 283 -6.07 0.38 11.92
C LEU A 283 -6.87 1.69 12.07
N TYR A 284 -6.21 2.79 12.44
CA TYR A 284 -6.83 4.11 12.52
C TYR A 284 -7.48 4.53 11.19
N HIS A 285 -6.75 4.43 10.08
CA HIS A 285 -7.29 4.80 8.77
C HIS A 285 -8.45 3.89 8.35
N GLY A 286 -8.34 2.59 8.59
CA GLY A 286 -9.44 1.64 8.32
C GLY A 286 -10.73 2.04 9.03
N ILE A 287 -10.65 2.22 10.35
CA ILE A 287 -11.81 2.58 11.19
C ILE A 287 -12.37 3.95 10.78
N LEU A 288 -11.52 4.95 10.57
CA LEU A 288 -11.99 6.29 10.22
C LEU A 288 -12.63 6.32 8.82
N SER A 289 -12.04 5.62 7.83
CA SER A 289 -12.66 5.48 6.50
C SER A 289 -14.02 4.79 6.54
N PHE A 290 -14.16 3.76 7.38
CA PHE A 290 -15.44 3.08 7.61
C PHE A 290 -16.49 4.08 8.13
N ILE A 291 -16.14 4.80 9.21
CA ILE A 291 -17.04 5.75 9.86
C ILE A 291 -17.43 6.87 8.90
N LEU A 292 -16.47 7.46 8.18
CA LEU A 292 -16.73 8.51 7.20
C LEU A 292 -17.73 8.04 6.13
N CYS A 293 -17.49 6.86 5.54
CA CYS A 293 -18.38 6.31 4.53
C CYS A 293 -19.79 6.01 5.08
N LEU A 294 -19.87 5.48 6.30
CA LEU A 294 -21.14 5.23 6.99
C LEU A 294 -21.94 6.54 7.16
N LEU A 295 -21.28 7.61 7.60
CA LEU A 295 -21.92 8.92 7.76
C LEU A 295 -22.40 9.47 6.42
N PHE A 296 -21.59 9.41 5.36
CA PHE A 296 -22.02 9.84 4.03
C PHE A 296 -23.28 9.10 3.55
N LEU A 297 -23.37 7.78 3.81
CA LEU A 297 -24.55 6.99 3.46
C LEU A 297 -25.76 7.34 4.31
N GLN A 298 -25.59 7.58 5.61
CA GLN A 298 -26.69 7.88 6.52
C GLN A 298 -27.30 9.27 6.24
N PHE A 299 -26.49 10.26 5.88
CA PHE A 299 -26.94 11.61 5.60
C PHE A 299 -27.40 11.84 4.15
N GLY A 300 -27.47 10.78 3.33
CA GLY A 300 -27.98 10.87 1.96
C GLY A 300 -27.15 11.81 1.07
N LEU A 301 -25.86 11.96 1.35
CA LEU A 301 -24.93 12.75 0.55
C LEU A 301 -24.53 12.02 -0.76
N ILE A 302 -25.26 10.95 -1.12
CA ILE A 302 -25.03 10.01 -2.22
C ILE A 302 -26.37 9.45 -2.72
#